data_AF-A0A519CU91-F1
#
_entry.id   AF-A0A519CU91-F1
#
_cell.length_a   1.000
_cell.length_b   1.000
_cell.length_c   1.000
_cell.angle_alpha   90.00
_cell.angle_beta   90.00
_cell.angle_gamma   90.00
#
_symmetry.space_group_name_H-M   'P 1'
#
loop_
_entity.id
_entity.type
_entity.pdbx_description
1 polymer ?
#
loop_
_entity_poly.entity_id
_entity_poly.type
_entity_poly.pdbx_seq_one_letter_code
_entity_poly.pdbx_strand_id
1 'polypeptide(L)'
;MPEGEWEAPLSLTQAGISAAVHVQRKHVPRTLKRLESRGCLVASKRHIHGAKQRRIVYGLSPDGRKRASELRGKILSLEVVKDGSPILISELRKGGQLTLELLAHIDEAMVFHENPVISPVSNPDGVASLDAQAGEQLVR
;
A
#
# COMPACT_ATOMS: atom_id res chain seq x y z
N MET A 1 -5.34 -16.71 -10.06
CA MET A 1 -4.81 -15.88 -11.17
C MET A 1 -4.57 -16.81 -12.35
N PRO A 2 -4.70 -16.37 -13.61
CA PRO A 2 -4.48 -17.25 -14.76
C PRO A 2 -3.05 -17.80 -14.75
N GLU A 3 -2.93 -19.10 -14.98
CA GLU A 3 -1.66 -19.77 -15.24
C GLU A 3 -1.22 -19.41 -16.66
N GLY A 4 -0.06 -18.76 -16.83
CA GLY A 4 0.50 -18.50 -18.17
C GLY A 4 1.10 -17.12 -18.42
N GLU A 5 0.84 -16.11 -17.58
CA GLU A 5 1.55 -14.82 -17.71
C GLU A 5 2.97 -14.95 -17.16
N TRP A 6 3.91 -15.15 -18.09
CA TRP A 6 5.35 -15.16 -17.83
C TRP A 6 5.84 -13.84 -17.21
N GLU A 7 5.21 -12.73 -17.61
CA GLU A 7 5.49 -11.40 -17.10
C GLU A 7 4.54 -11.02 -15.95
N ALA A 8 5.05 -10.24 -15.01
CA ALA A 8 4.28 -9.65 -13.93
C ALA A 8 4.66 -8.18 -13.76
N PRO A 9 3.72 -7.33 -13.33
CA PRO A 9 4.00 -5.92 -13.10
C PRO A 9 4.93 -5.75 -11.89
N LEU A 10 5.77 -4.71 -11.96
CA LEU A 10 6.70 -4.35 -10.88
C LEU A 10 5.97 -4.10 -9.55
N SER A 11 4.73 -3.62 -9.60
CA SER A 11 3.87 -3.34 -8.44
C SER A 11 3.64 -4.56 -7.53
N LEU A 12 3.76 -5.79 -8.06
CA LEU A 12 3.62 -7.02 -7.27
C LEU A 12 4.92 -7.47 -6.60
N THR A 13 6.05 -6.79 -6.84
CA THR A 13 7.33 -7.07 -6.17
C THR A 13 7.40 -6.37 -4.82
N GLN A 14 8.36 -6.77 -3.96
CA GLN A 14 8.59 -6.05 -2.70
C GLN A 14 8.86 -4.55 -2.89
N ALA A 15 9.59 -4.18 -3.95
CA ALA A 15 9.91 -2.79 -4.27
C ALA A 15 8.65 -2.01 -4.68
N GLY A 16 7.80 -2.62 -5.52
CA GLY A 16 6.52 -2.05 -5.91
C GLY A 16 5.58 -1.87 -4.72
N ILE A 17 5.48 -2.88 -3.86
CA ILE A 17 4.67 -2.83 -2.63
C ILE A 17 5.19 -1.74 -1.69
N SER A 18 6.50 -1.63 -1.47
CA SER A 18 7.06 -0.56 -0.63
C SER A 18 6.72 0.84 -1.14
N ALA A 19 6.81 1.03 -2.47
CA ALA A 19 6.49 2.31 -3.08
C ALA A 19 4.99 2.64 -2.91
N ALA A 20 4.11 1.66 -3.12
CA ALA A 20 2.66 1.84 -3.04
C ALA A 20 2.14 2.09 -1.62
N VAL A 21 2.83 1.58 -0.60
CA VAL A 21 2.41 1.74 0.81
C VAL A 21 3.23 2.79 1.58
N HIS A 22 4.10 3.53 0.87
CA HIS A 22 4.96 4.57 1.44
C HIS A 22 5.79 4.11 2.65
N VAL A 23 6.33 2.89 2.59
CA VAL A 23 7.25 2.37 3.62
C VAL A 23 8.58 1.98 3.01
N GLN A 24 9.67 2.12 3.77
CA GLN A 24 10.97 1.67 3.27
C GLN A 24 10.96 0.16 2.99
N ARG A 25 11.61 -0.23 1.90
CA ARG A 25 11.68 -1.63 1.43
C ARG A 25 12.15 -2.61 2.51
N LYS A 26 13.03 -2.19 3.43
CA LYS A 26 13.56 -3.03 4.52
C LYS A 26 12.48 -3.51 5.51
N HIS A 27 11.32 -2.85 5.56
CA HIS A 27 10.21 -3.21 6.46
C HIS A 27 9.20 -4.20 5.83
N VAL A 28 9.21 -4.34 4.51
CA VAL A 28 8.24 -5.16 3.78
C VAL A 28 8.43 -6.68 3.97
N PRO A 29 9.66 -7.25 3.94
CA PRO A 29 9.86 -8.71 3.95
C PRO A 29 9.20 -9.43 5.13
N ARG A 30 9.32 -8.88 6.35
CA ARG A 30 8.76 -9.48 7.57
C ARG A 30 7.24 -9.54 7.52
N THR A 31 6.60 -8.48 7.02
CA THR A 31 5.14 -8.42 6.87
C THR A 31 4.65 -9.41 5.83
N LEU A 32 5.31 -9.49 4.67
CA LEU A 32 4.96 -10.44 3.61
C LEU A 32 5.08 -11.89 4.08
N LYS A 33 6.19 -12.26 4.73
CA LYS A 33 6.39 -13.61 5.28
C LYS A 33 5.30 -14.00 6.28
N ARG A 34 4.88 -13.06 7.13
CA ARG A 34 3.79 -13.27 8.10
C ARG A 34 2.42 -13.42 7.45
N LEU A 35 2.16 -12.72 6.34
CA LEU A 35 0.91 -12.84 5.60
C LEU A 35 0.86 -14.14 4.79
N GLU A 36 1.99 -14.56 4.21
CA GLU A 36 2.16 -15.85 3.56
C GLU A 36 1.97 -17.01 4.55
N SER A 37 2.58 -16.96 5.74
CA SER A 37 2.39 -17.99 6.77
C SER A 37 0.95 -18.08 7.30
N ARG A 38 0.14 -17.04 7.09
CA ARG A 38 -1.29 -17.01 7.41
C ARG A 38 -2.18 -17.40 6.22
N GLY A 39 -1.60 -17.88 5.13
CA GLY A 39 -2.32 -18.26 3.91
C GLY A 39 -2.94 -17.08 3.16
N CYS A 40 -2.59 -15.83 3.49
CA CYS A 40 -3.19 -14.63 2.86
C CYS A 40 -2.51 -14.24 1.54
N LEU A 41 -1.29 -14.73 1.29
CA LEU A 41 -0.51 -14.42 0.08
C LEU A 41 -0.03 -15.69 -0.60
N VAL A 42 0.16 -15.58 -1.91
CA VAL A 42 0.87 -16.55 -2.74
C VAL A 42 2.08 -15.85 -3.33
N ALA A 43 3.27 -16.42 -3.13
CA ALA A 43 4.50 -15.95 -3.76
C ALA A 43 4.85 -16.82 -4.98
N SER A 44 5.33 -16.20 -6.05
CA SER A 44 5.85 -16.93 -7.23
C SER A 44 7.01 -16.17 -7.88
N LYS A 45 7.89 -16.87 -8.58
CA LYS A 45 8.97 -16.24 -9.37
C LYS A 45 8.46 -15.94 -10.78
N ARG A 46 8.46 -14.68 -11.20
CA ARG A 46 8.01 -14.25 -12.54
C ARG A 46 9.00 -13.30 -13.20
N HIS A 47 8.96 -13.20 -14.52
CA HIS A 47 9.70 -12.18 -15.25
C HIS A 47 9.06 -10.82 -14.97
N ILE A 48 9.85 -9.79 -14.78
CA ILE A 48 9.34 -8.41 -14.72
C ILE A 48 9.79 -7.74 -16.00
N HIS A 49 8.88 -7.06 -16.68
CA HIS A 49 9.20 -6.34 -17.91
C HIS A 49 10.42 -5.43 -17.71
N GLY A 50 11.43 -5.56 -18.58
CA GLY A 50 12.68 -4.81 -18.51
C GLY A 50 13.71 -5.28 -17.45
N ALA A 51 13.40 -6.30 -16.64
CA ALA A 51 14.34 -6.83 -15.65
C ALA A 51 15.18 -7.97 -16.23
N LYS A 52 16.50 -7.95 -15.99
CA LYS A 52 17.42 -9.03 -16.42
C LYS A 52 17.14 -10.40 -15.81
N GLN A 53 16.40 -10.47 -14.70
CA GLN A 53 16.20 -11.68 -13.90
C GLN A 53 14.78 -11.77 -13.36
N ARG A 54 14.30 -13.00 -13.17
CA ARG A 54 13.01 -13.26 -12.51
C ARG A 54 13.03 -12.74 -11.08
N ARG A 55 11.92 -12.13 -10.65
CA ARG A 55 11.72 -11.61 -9.30
C ARG A 55 10.59 -12.36 -8.60
N ILE A 56 10.61 -12.37 -7.27
CA ILE A 56 9.49 -12.85 -6.48
C ILE A 56 8.39 -11.80 -6.52
N VAL A 57 7.19 -12.23 -6.89
CA VAL A 57 5.96 -11.44 -6.87
C VAL A 57 4.97 -12.03 -5.88
N TYR A 58 4.11 -11.17 -5.35
CA TYR A 58 3.12 -11.52 -4.33
C TYR A 58 1.73 -11.20 -4.84
N GLY A 59 0.83 -12.19 -4.75
CA GLY A 59 -0.59 -12.03 -5.01
C GLY A 59 -1.40 -12.39 -3.78
N LEU A 60 -2.61 -11.84 -3.66
CA LEU A 60 -3.57 -12.29 -2.65
C LEU A 60 -4.07 -13.70 -3.00
N SER A 61 -4.10 -14.58 -2.00
CA SER A 61 -4.87 -15.82 -2.08
C SER A 61 -6.39 -15.52 -2.05
N PRO A 62 -7.28 -16.50 -2.30
CA PRO A 62 -8.71 -16.30 -2.10
C PRO A 62 -9.05 -15.77 -0.69
N ASP A 63 -8.47 -16.37 0.35
CA ASP A 63 -8.64 -15.94 1.74
C ASP A 63 -8.05 -14.57 2.00
N GLY A 64 -6.88 -14.29 1.42
CA GLY A 64 -6.26 -12.96 1.46
C GLY A 64 -7.13 -11.90 0.85
N ARG A 65 -7.79 -12.20 -0.28
CA ARG A 65 -8.70 -11.28 -0.96
C ARG A 65 -9.97 -11.04 -0.15
N LYS A 66 -10.53 -12.08 0.47
CA LYS A 66 -11.66 -11.94 1.40
C LYS A 66 -11.30 -11.02 2.56
N ARG A 67 -10.20 -11.33 3.26
CA ARG A 67 -9.70 -10.55 4.39
C ARG A 67 -9.39 -9.10 4.03
N ALA A 68 -8.76 -8.86 2.87
CA ALA A 68 -8.48 -7.53 2.38
C ALA A 68 -9.77 -6.74 2.09
N SER A 69 -10.79 -7.41 1.52
CA SER A 69 -12.10 -6.79 1.27
C SER A 69 -12.83 -6.44 2.56
N GLU A 70 -12.79 -7.32 3.57
CA GLU A 70 -13.37 -7.06 4.90
C GLU A 70 -12.68 -5.88 5.59
N LEU A 71 -11.34 -5.84 5.57
CA LEU A 71 -10.57 -4.72 6.13
C LEU A 71 -10.91 -3.41 5.41
N ARG A 72 -10.95 -3.43 4.08
CA ARG A 72 -11.31 -2.25 3.28
C ARG A 72 -12.74 -1.81 3.60
N GLY A 73 -13.69 -2.74 3.73
CA GLY A 73 -15.07 -2.44 4.12
C GLY A 73 -15.15 -1.73 5.47
N LYS A 74 -14.43 -2.24 6.47
CA LYS A 74 -14.34 -1.63 7.81
C LYS A 74 -13.76 -0.22 7.78
N ILE A 75 -12.70 0.00 6.99
CA ILE A 75 -12.09 1.32 6.83
C ILE A 75 -13.08 2.28 6.18
N LEU A 76 -13.72 1.86 5.09
CA LEU A 76 -14.66 2.71 4.35
C LEU A 76 -15.93 3.03 5.15
N SER A 77 -16.27 2.24 6.17
CA SER A 77 -17.40 2.50 7.07
C SER A 77 -17.04 3.38 8.28
N LEU A 78 -15.80 3.87 8.40
CA LEU A 78 -15.45 4.83 9.45
C LEU A 78 -15.99 6.22 9.10
N GLU A 79 -16.35 6.98 10.14
CA GLU A 79 -16.74 8.39 10.02
C GLU A 79 -15.51 9.30 10.19
N VAL A 80 -15.46 10.34 9.37
CA VAL A 80 -14.50 11.44 9.44
C VAL A 80 -15.24 12.77 9.42
N VAL A 81 -14.60 13.84 9.87
CA VAL A 81 -15.16 15.19 9.79
C VAL A 81 -14.70 15.86 8.50
N LYS A 82 -15.64 16.34 7.68
CA LYS A 82 -15.38 17.20 6.53
C LYS A 82 -16.22 18.47 6.67
N ASP A 83 -15.58 19.63 6.60
CA ASP A 83 -16.25 20.93 6.70
C ASP A 83 -17.14 21.06 7.96
N GLY A 84 -16.71 20.47 9.08
CA GLY A 84 -17.43 20.48 10.36
C GLY A 84 -18.58 19.46 10.49
N SER A 85 -18.84 18.64 9.47
CA SER A 85 -19.89 17.62 9.48
C SER A 85 -19.31 16.20 9.41
N PRO A 86 -19.90 15.22 10.10
CA PRO A 86 -19.50 13.82 9.98
C PRO A 86 -19.92 13.26 8.61
N ILE A 87 -19.03 12.49 7.99
CA ILE A 87 -19.25 11.79 6.72
C ILE A 87 -18.50 10.46 6.72
N LEU A 88 -19.04 9.42 6.05
CA LEU A 88 -18.33 8.16 5.91
C LEU A 88 -17.16 8.28 4.91
N ILE A 89 -16.05 7.61 5.20
CA ILE A 89 -14.91 7.53 4.27
C ILE A 89 -15.35 6.98 2.90
N SER A 90 -16.33 6.07 2.85
CA SER A 90 -16.89 5.55 1.61
C SER A 90 -17.47 6.62 0.68
N GLU A 91 -18.05 7.68 1.24
CA GLU A 91 -18.69 8.75 0.47
C GLU A 91 -17.66 9.71 -0.14
N LEU A 92 -16.46 9.77 0.43
CA LEU A 92 -15.34 10.58 -0.06
C LEU A 92 -14.59 9.91 -1.23
N ARG A 93 -14.84 8.63 -1.47
CA ARG A 93 -14.10 7.83 -2.44
C ARG A 93 -14.49 8.18 -3.87
N LYS A 94 -13.56 8.74 -4.64
CA LYS A 94 -13.73 8.97 -6.08
C LYS A 94 -13.67 7.63 -6.84
N GLY A 95 -14.34 7.58 -8.00
CA GLY A 95 -14.38 6.39 -8.85
C GLY A 95 -12.98 5.87 -9.18
N GLY A 96 -12.69 4.61 -8.82
CA GLY A 96 -11.39 3.98 -9.09
C GLY A 96 -10.25 4.36 -8.14
N GLN A 97 -10.44 5.31 -7.21
CA GLN A 97 -9.40 5.77 -6.29
C GLN A 97 -8.88 4.64 -5.39
N LEU A 98 -7.56 4.61 -5.18
CA LEU A 98 -6.92 3.67 -4.27
C LEU A 98 -7.26 4.03 -2.81
N THR A 99 -7.45 3.01 -1.96
CA THR A 99 -7.82 3.25 -0.56
C THR A 99 -6.74 4.02 0.19
N LEU A 100 -5.46 3.71 -0.01
CA LEU A 100 -4.38 4.45 0.68
C LEU A 100 -4.27 5.90 0.22
N GLU A 101 -4.52 6.16 -1.07
CA GLU A 101 -4.56 7.52 -1.62
C GLU A 101 -5.66 8.35 -0.94
N LEU A 102 -6.87 7.78 -0.79
CA LEU A 102 -7.95 8.42 -0.04
C LEU A 102 -7.58 8.66 1.43
N LEU A 103 -6.98 7.67 2.09
CA LEU A 103 -6.57 7.79 3.49
C LEU A 103 -5.46 8.84 3.70
N ALA A 104 -4.65 9.15 2.68
CA ALA A 104 -3.63 10.17 2.78
C ALA A 104 -4.21 11.58 3.00
N HIS A 105 -5.51 11.78 2.81
CA HIS A 105 -6.23 13.03 3.08
C HIS A 105 -6.84 13.10 4.48
N ILE A 106 -6.70 12.07 5.30
CA ILE A 106 -7.29 12.00 6.64
C ILE A 106 -6.17 12.07 7.67
N ASP A 107 -6.28 13.00 8.62
CA ASP A 107 -5.31 13.16 9.70
C ASP A 107 -5.61 12.26 10.93
N GLU A 108 -4.75 12.35 11.95
CA GLU A 108 -4.88 11.59 13.19
C GLU A 108 -6.13 11.94 14.01
N ALA A 109 -6.74 13.10 13.76
CA ALA A 109 -7.97 13.56 14.40
C ALA A 109 -9.23 13.12 13.62
N MET A 110 -9.09 12.27 12.61
CA MET A 110 -10.18 11.84 11.72
C MET A 110 -10.82 13.01 10.96
N VAL A 111 -10.04 14.04 10.62
CA VAL A 111 -10.48 15.16 9.78
C VAL A 111 -10.01 14.94 8.35
N PHE A 112 -10.90 15.14 7.38
CA PHE A 112 -10.59 15.09 5.95
C PHE A 112 -10.10 16.45 5.43
N HIS A 113 -9.05 16.42 4.61
CA HIS A 113 -8.43 17.58 4.00
C HIS A 113 -8.38 17.46 2.48
N GLU A 114 -8.57 18.57 1.75
CA GLU A 114 -8.48 18.55 0.28
C GLU A 114 -7.07 18.23 -0.23
N ASN A 115 -6.03 18.53 0.56
CA ASN A 115 -4.64 18.18 0.27
C ASN A 115 -4.21 16.97 1.13
N PRO A 116 -3.38 16.06 0.59
CA PRO A 116 -2.83 14.97 1.38
C PRO A 116 -2.01 15.49 2.57
N VAL A 117 -2.25 14.93 3.75
CA VAL A 117 -1.55 15.25 5.01
C VAL A 117 -0.36 14.34 5.27
N ILE A 118 -0.18 13.28 4.48
CA ILE A 118 0.97 12.38 4.56
C ILE A 118 1.80 12.50 3.28
N SER A 119 3.08 12.84 3.42
CA SER A 119 4.07 12.77 2.33
C SER A 119 4.58 11.34 2.12
N PRO A 120 4.76 10.87 0.88
CA PRO A 120 5.41 9.60 0.59
C PRO A 120 6.78 9.51 1.25
N VAL A 121 7.01 8.51 2.11
CA VAL A 121 8.34 8.28 2.71
C VAL A 121 9.32 7.73 1.67
N SER A 122 8.85 7.21 0.53
CA SER A 122 9.67 6.47 -0.44
C SER A 122 9.23 6.77 -1.88
N ASN A 123 10.21 7.11 -2.73
CA ASN A 123 10.03 7.12 -4.18
C ASN A 123 10.11 5.69 -4.75
N PRO A 124 9.55 5.44 -5.96
CA PRO A 124 9.58 4.13 -6.62
C PRO A 124 10.98 3.51 -6.74
N ASP A 125 12.02 4.36 -6.84
CA ASP A 125 13.42 3.97 -6.93
C ASP A 125 14.07 3.62 -5.58
N GLY A 126 13.30 3.64 -4.48
CA GLY A 126 13.78 3.31 -3.14
C GLY A 126 14.60 4.42 -2.47
N VAL A 127 14.61 5.62 -3.04
CA VAL A 127 15.17 6.81 -2.39
C VAL A 127 14.13 7.34 -1.41
N ALA A 128 14.53 7.50 -0.14
CA ALA A 128 13.69 8.12 0.87
C ALA A 128 13.37 9.57 0.47
N SER A 129 12.16 10.05 0.74
CA SER A 129 11.83 11.47 0.57
C SER A 129 12.73 12.34 1.43
N LEU A 130 12.95 13.60 1.03
CA LEU A 130 13.75 14.58 1.79
C LEU A 130 13.28 14.71 3.25
N ASP A 131 11.96 14.64 3.49
CA ASP A 131 11.37 14.65 4.83
C ASP A 131 11.73 13.41 5.65
N ALA A 132 11.85 12.25 5.00
CA ALA A 132 12.23 10.99 5.64
C ALA A 132 13.73 10.94 5.98
N GLN A 133 14.56 11.68 5.23
CA GLN A 133 15.99 11.83 5.51
C GLN A 133 16.24 12.78 6.69
N ALA A 134 15.42 13.82 6.84
CA ALA A 134 15.53 14.77 7.95
C ALA A 134 15.29 14.13 9.33
N GLY A 135 14.37 13.15 9.42
CA GLY A 135 14.11 12.41 10.66
C GLY A 135 15.26 11.50 11.10
N GLU A 136 16.02 10.92 10.17
CA GLU A 136 17.18 10.05 10.51
C GLU A 136 18.42 10.87 10.95
N GLN A 137 18.48 12.17 10.64
CA GLN A 137 19.62 13.03 10.99
C GLN A 137 19.51 13.65 12.40
N LEU A 138 18.32 13.57 13.02
CA LEU A 138 18.05 14.06 14.39
C LEU A 138 18.23 12.99 15.48
N VAL A 139 18.55 11.74 15.11
CA VAL A 139 18.75 10.60 16.04
C VAL A 139 20.23 10.18 16.10
N ARG A 140 21.16 11.13 16.02
CA ARG A 140 22.58 10.89 16.28
C ARG A 140 23.12 11.82 17.36
#